data_AF-F3FW45-F1
#
_entry.id   AF-F3FW45-F1
#
_cell.length_a   1.000
_cell.length_b   1.000
_cell.length_c   1.000
_cell.angle_alpha   90.00
_cell.angle_beta   90.00
_cell.angle_gamma   90.00
#
_symmetry.space_group_name_H-M   'P 1'
#
loop_
_entity.id
_entity.type
_entity.pdbx_description
1 polymer ?
#
loop_
_entity_poly.entity_id
_entity_poly.type
_entity_poly.pdbx_seq_one_letter_code
_entity_poly.pdbx_strand_id
1 'polypeptide(L)'
;QDIYPLAPLQAGILYHHISTEGGDPYTLKALFEISDRTRLDAFSGALQGVINRHDILRTAVLWEGLAEPVQVVLRRAELQVTELLLDPADGPVDEQLHERFDP
;
A
#
# COMPACT_ATOMS: atom_id res chain seq x y z
N GLN A 1 -14.77 10.67 5.84
CA GLN A 1 -15.82 11.00 4.87
C GLN A 1 -17.01 10.15 5.23
N ASP A 2 -16.84 8.83 5.15
CA ASP A 2 -17.85 7.88 5.58
C ASP A 2 -17.23 6.73 6.40
N ILE A 3 -18.07 5.99 7.10
CA ILE A 3 -17.71 4.83 7.94
C ILE A 3 -18.73 3.72 7.71
N TYR A 4 -18.26 2.51 7.43
CA TYR A 4 -19.12 1.36 7.09
C TYR A 4 -18.56 0.05 7.66
N PRO A 5 -19.39 -0.98 7.88
CA PRO A 5 -18.90 -2.31 8.26
C PRO A 5 -18.08 -2.97 7.14
N LEU A 6 -17.29 -3.99 7.49
CA LEU A 6 -16.56 -4.80 6.52
C LEU A 6 -17.50 -5.81 5.83
N ALA A 7 -17.30 -6.02 4.53
CA ALA A 7 -17.87 -7.17 3.85
C ALA A 7 -17.21 -8.48 4.34
N PRO A 8 -17.90 -9.64 4.24
CA PRO A 8 -17.36 -10.91 4.76
C PRO A 8 -15.95 -11.25 4.27
N LEU A 9 -15.65 -11.00 3.00
CA LEU A 9 -14.30 -11.23 2.44
C LEU A 9 -13.25 -10.32 3.07
N GLN A 10 -13.58 -9.04 3.31
CA GLN A 10 -12.66 -8.09 3.91
C GLN A 10 -12.34 -8.46 5.35
N ALA A 11 -13.32 -8.98 6.10
CA ALA A 11 -13.10 -9.49 7.44
C ALA A 11 -12.16 -10.70 7.45
N GLY A 12 -12.28 -11.60 6.46
CA GLY A 12 -11.34 -12.70 6.27
C GLY A 12 -9.92 -12.23 5.97
N ILE A 13 -9.75 -11.26 5.08
CA ILE A 13 -8.44 -10.65 4.76
C ILE A 13 -7.82 -10.02 6.02
N LEU A 14 -8.60 -9.24 6.78
CA LEU A 14 -8.13 -8.63 8.03
C LEU A 14 -7.66 -9.68 9.04
N TYR A 15 -8.41 -10.77 9.20
CA TYR A 15 -8.02 -11.86 10.10
C TYR A 15 -6.66 -12.45 9.71
N HIS A 16 -6.45 -12.71 8.42
CA HIS A 16 -5.16 -13.20 7.94
C HIS A 16 -4.04 -12.18 8.19
N HIS A 17 -4.24 -10.91 7.83
CA HIS A 17 -3.27 -9.84 8.09
C HIS A 17 -2.81 -9.81 9.56
N ILE A 18 -3.74 -9.85 10.51
CA ILE A 18 -3.44 -9.80 11.95
C ILE A 18 -2.77 -11.09 12.45
N SER A 19 -3.08 -12.24 11.83
CA SER A 19 -2.62 -13.57 12.28
C SER A 19 -1.30 -14.01 11.65
N THR A 20 -0.74 -13.24 10.72
CA THR A 20 0.47 -13.64 9.99
C THR A 20 1.72 -13.22 10.79
N GLU A 21 2.61 -14.16 11.08
CA GLU A 21 3.91 -13.89 11.72
C GLU A 21 5.02 -13.50 10.70
N GLY A 22 4.74 -13.67 9.39
CA GLY A 22 5.57 -13.26 8.24
C GLY A 22 4.84 -12.29 7.31
N GLY A 23 5.32 -12.12 6.06
CA GLY A 23 4.73 -11.21 5.08
C GLY A 23 3.23 -11.47 4.79
N ASP A 24 2.46 -10.40 4.58
CA ASP A 24 1.00 -10.47 4.36
C ASP A 24 0.67 -11.02 2.95
N PRO A 25 -0.04 -12.17 2.84
CA PRO A 25 -0.35 -12.82 1.56
C PRO A 25 -1.26 -11.99 0.64
N TYR A 26 -1.92 -10.95 1.16
CA TYR A 26 -2.78 -10.06 0.39
C TYR A 26 -2.05 -8.79 -0.09
N THR A 27 -0.76 -8.66 0.17
CA THR A 27 0.06 -7.56 -0.35
C THR A 27 0.40 -7.79 -1.81
N LEU A 28 -0.07 -6.90 -2.69
CA LEU A 28 0.29 -6.90 -4.10
C LEU A 28 1.48 -5.96 -4.34
N LYS A 29 2.42 -6.42 -5.17
CA LYS A 29 3.62 -5.67 -5.54
C LYS A 29 3.66 -5.50 -7.05
N ALA A 30 4.08 -4.32 -7.48
CA ALA A 30 4.32 -4.00 -8.88
C ALA A 30 5.63 -3.24 -8.99
N LEU A 31 6.52 -3.71 -9.85
CA LEU A 31 7.80 -3.07 -10.15
C LEU A 31 7.72 -2.42 -11.53
N PHE A 32 8.20 -1.19 -11.63
CA PHE A 32 8.21 -0.42 -12.86
C PHE A 32 9.60 0.16 -13.10
N GLU A 33 10.09 0.05 -14.33
CA GLU A 33 11.24 0.80 -14.79
C GLU A 33 10.76 2.15 -15.35
N ILE A 34 11.36 3.24 -14.88
CA ILE A 34 11.02 4.60 -15.31
C ILE A 34 12.29 5.30 -15.80
N SER A 35 12.21 5.87 -16.99
CA SER A 35 13.38 6.35 -17.74
C SER A 35 14.10 7.54 -17.10
N ASP A 36 13.38 8.41 -16.41
CA ASP A 36 13.92 9.64 -15.84
C ASP A 36 13.02 10.21 -14.72
N ARG A 37 13.56 11.21 -14.00
CA ARG A 37 12.88 11.84 -12.87
C ARG A 37 11.59 12.58 -13.26
N THR A 38 11.55 13.19 -14.45
CA THR A 38 10.36 13.94 -14.89
C THR A 38 9.18 12.99 -15.11
N ARG A 39 9.44 11.81 -15.69
CA ARG A 39 8.42 10.76 -15.84
C ARG A 39 8.00 10.15 -14.51
N LEU A 40 8.93 9.99 -13.57
CA LEU A 40 8.61 9.53 -12.22
C LEU A 40 7.66 10.51 -11.51
N ASP A 41 7.98 11.80 -11.54
CA ASP A 41 7.14 12.83 -10.91
C ASP A 41 5.74 12.88 -11.55
N ALA A 42 5.65 12.75 -12.88
CA ALA A 42 4.38 12.68 -13.60
C ALA A 42 3.57 11.42 -13.24
N PHE A 43 4.24 10.27 -13.12
CA PHE A 43 3.62 9.01 -12.70
C PHE A 43 3.08 9.11 -11.27
N SER A 44 3.88 9.60 -10.33
CA SER A 44 3.46 9.80 -8.94
C SER A 44 2.29 10.77 -8.83
N GLY A 45 2.29 11.86 -9.61
CA GLY A 45 1.17 12.80 -9.68
C GLY A 45 -0.11 12.16 -10.23
N ALA A 46 -0.01 11.34 -11.28
CA ALA A 46 -1.13 10.61 -11.82
C ALA A 46 -1.70 9.60 -10.80
N LEU A 47 -0.83 8.84 -10.13
CA LEU A 47 -1.23 7.87 -9.11
C LEU A 47 -1.91 8.56 -7.91
N GLN A 48 -1.40 9.72 -7.47
CA GLN A 48 -2.08 10.55 -6.47
C GLN A 48 -3.48 10.98 -6.93
N GLY A 49 -3.65 11.30 -8.21
CA GLY A 49 -4.96 11.58 -8.81
C GLY A 49 -5.92 10.39 -8.73
N VAL A 50 -5.42 9.17 -8.97
CA VAL A 50 -6.19 7.92 -8.83
C VAL A 50 -6.59 7.71 -7.36
N ILE A 51 -5.67 7.89 -6.41
CA ILE A 51 -5.94 7.79 -4.97
C ILE A 51 -7.05 8.78 -4.56
N ASN A 52 -6.95 10.03 -5.01
CA ASN A 52 -7.95 11.05 -4.70
C ASN A 52 -9.34 10.72 -5.25
N ARG A 53 -9.40 10.06 -6.41
CA ARG A 53 -10.65 9.71 -7.10
C ARG A 53 -11.36 8.49 -6.49
N HIS A 54 -10.62 7.55 -5.92
CA HIS A 54 -11.15 6.24 -5.54
C HIS A 54 -11.13 6.04 -4.03
N ASP A 55 -12.32 6.00 -3.41
CA ASP A 55 -12.53 5.83 -1.96
C ASP A 55 -11.76 4.66 -1.37
N ILE A 56 -11.74 3.53 -2.09
CA ILE A 56 -11.05 2.32 -1.62
C ILE A 56 -9.55 2.53 -1.41
N LEU A 57 -8.89 3.40 -2.18
CA LEU A 57 -7.46 3.70 -2.04
C LEU A 57 -7.16 4.68 -0.91
N ARG A 58 -8.19 5.25 -0.29
CA ARG A 58 -8.11 6.15 0.87
C ARG A 58 -8.90 5.61 2.05
N THR A 59 -9.19 4.30 2.07
CA THR A 59 -9.89 3.63 3.16
C THR A 59 -8.90 2.99 4.11
N ALA A 60 -9.01 3.31 5.40
CA ALA A 60 -8.35 2.58 6.48
C ALA A 60 -9.33 1.56 7.09
N VAL A 61 -8.82 0.46 7.61
CA VAL A 61 -9.57 -0.48 8.44
C VAL A 61 -9.18 -0.24 9.90
N LEU A 62 -10.15 0.05 10.76
CA LEU A 62 -9.94 0.22 12.19
C LEU A 62 -10.65 -0.91 12.94
N TRP A 63 -9.97 -1.54 13.90
CA TRP A 63 -10.52 -2.67 14.67
C TRP A 63 -10.13 -2.65 16.14
N GLU A 64 -9.01 -2.03 16.51
CA GLU A 64 -8.54 -1.98 17.90
C GLU A 64 -9.48 -1.14 18.77
N GLY A 65 -9.95 -1.72 19.87
CA GLY A 65 -10.84 -1.04 20.82
C GLY A 65 -12.27 -0.79 20.32
N LEU A 66 -12.65 -1.38 19.18
CA LEU A 66 -13.99 -1.28 18.62
C LEU A 66 -14.77 -2.59 18.82
N ALA A 67 -16.11 -2.50 18.86
CA ALA A 67 -16.97 -3.66 18.98
C ALA A 67 -16.93 -4.56 17.73
N GLU A 68 -16.75 -3.95 16.56
CA GLU A 68 -16.57 -4.61 15.28
C GLU A 68 -15.57 -3.79 14.42
N PRO A 69 -14.83 -4.43 13.50
CA PRO A 69 -13.96 -3.72 12.58
C PRO A 69 -14.80 -2.87 11.62
N VAL A 70 -14.28 -1.70 11.27
CA VAL A 70 -14.94 -0.75 10.35
C VAL A 70 -13.98 -0.22 9.30
N GLN A 71 -14.53 0.12 8.14
CA GLN A 71 -13.85 0.84 7.07
C GLN A 71 -14.09 2.33 7.25
N VAL A 72 -13.01 3.12 7.30
CA VAL A 72 -13.04 4.57 7.42
C VAL A 72 -12.47 5.19 6.16
N VAL A 73 -13.33 5.84 5.39
CA VAL A 73 -12.91 6.54 4.16
C VAL A 73 -12.32 7.90 4.53
N LEU A 74 -11.01 8.06 4.40
CA LEU A 74 -10.28 9.29 4.71
C LEU A 74 -10.57 10.37 3.69
N ARG A 75 -10.74 11.64 4.11
CA ARG A 75 -10.97 12.75 3.16
C ARG A 75 -9.80 12.98 2.22
N ARG A 76 -8.59 12.65 2.66
CA ARG A 76 -7.34 12.79 1.90
C ARG A 76 -6.39 11.67 2.33
N ALA A 77 -5.68 11.11 1.36
CA ALA A 77 -4.54 10.24 1.57
C ALA A 77 -3.43 10.69 0.60
N GLU A 78 -2.22 10.88 1.10
CA GLU A 78 -1.08 11.30 0.29
C GLU A 78 -0.19 10.09 -0.01
N LEU A 79 0.15 9.92 -1.28
CA LEU A 79 1.12 8.93 -1.74
C LEU A 79 2.47 9.21 -1.07
N GLN A 80 2.94 8.26 -0.27
CA GLN A 80 4.26 8.33 0.33
C GLN A 80 5.30 7.86 -0.69
N VAL A 81 6.31 8.69 -0.92
CA VAL A 81 7.42 8.38 -1.82
C VAL A 81 8.70 8.35 -0.99
N THR A 82 9.37 7.19 -0.98
CA THR A 82 10.66 7.00 -0.31
C THR A 82 11.72 6.80 -1.38
N GLU A 83 12.73 7.66 -1.40
CA GLU A 83 13.90 7.50 -2.26
C GLU A 83 14.91 6.59 -1.59
N LEU A 84 15.43 5.62 -2.34
CA LEU A 84 16.44 4.69 -1.90
C LEU A 84 17.68 4.82 -2.79
N LEU A 85 18.84 4.91 -2.16
CA LEU A 85 20.12 4.73 -2.85
C LEU A 85 20.50 3.26 -2.70
N LEU A 86 20.58 2.56 -3.82
CA LEU A 86 20.94 1.14 -3.91
C LEU A 86 22.32 1.03 -4.55
N ASP A 87 23.18 0.19 -4.01
CA ASP A 87 24.52 -0.03 -4.57
C ASP A 87 24.45 -1.17 -5.60
N PRO A 88 24.79 -0.94 -6.88
CA PRO A 88 24.85 -2.02 -7.87
C PRO A 88 25.82 -3.15 -7.50
N ALA A 89 26.76 -2.92 -6.59
CA ALA A 89 27.66 -3.96 -6.07
C ALA A 89 26.94 -4.99 -5.18
N ASP A 90 25.80 -4.62 -4.59
CA ASP A 90 25.00 -5.48 -3.71
C ASP A 90 24.03 -6.40 -4.50
N GLY A 91 24.11 -6.41 -5.83
CA GLY A 91 23.31 -7.27 -6.71
C GLY A 91 22.26 -6.52 -7.54
N PRO A 92 21.39 -7.24 -8.27
CA PRO A 92 20.30 -6.65 -9.03
C PRO A 92 19.35 -5.80 -8.16
N VAL A 93 18.93 -4.65 -8.67
CA VAL A 93 18.09 -3.69 -7.94
C VAL A 93 16.73 -4.29 -7.53
N ASP A 94 16.15 -5.15 -8.36
CA ASP A 94 14.90 -5.84 -8.09
C ASP A 94 15.03 -6.84 -6.94
N GLU A 95 16.15 -7.58 -6.85
CA GLU A 95 16.45 -8.46 -5.72
C GLU A 95 16.64 -7.65 -4.43
N GLN A 96 17.41 -6.56 -4.48
CA GLN A 96 17.61 -5.67 -3.33
C GLN A 96 16.28 -5.06 -2.82
N LEU A 97 15.36 -4.71 -3.72
CA LEU A 97 14.03 -4.21 -3.35
C LEU A 97 13.13 -5.31 -2.79
N HIS A 98 13.22 -6.54 -3.32
CA HIS A 98 12.47 -7.67 -2.81
C HIS A 98 12.87 -8.00 -1.37
N GLU A 99 14.15 -8.18 -1.09
CA GLU A 99 14.64 -8.51 0.26
C GLU A 99 14.26 -7.45 1.31
N ARG A 100 14.27 -6.16 0.93
CA ARG A 100 14.00 -5.07 1.86
C ARG A 100 12.52 -4.92 2.23
N PHE A 101 11.61 -5.28 1.31
CA PHE A 101 10.17 -5.09 1.47
C PHE A 101 9.38 -6.41 1.47
N ASP A 102 10.06 -7.56 1.52
CA ASP A 102 9.50 -8.91 1.61
C ASP A 102 10.39 -9.88 2.43
N PRO A 103 10.63 -9.61 3.73
CA PRO A 103 11.43 -10.51 4.56
C PRO A 103 10.73 -11.82 4.92
#